data_AF-A0A950LSB4-F1
#
_entry.id   AF-A0A950LSB4-F1
#
_cell.length_a   1.000
_cell.length_b   1.000
_cell.length_c   1.000
_cell.angle_alpha   90.00
_cell.angle_beta   90.00
_cell.angle_gamma   90.00
#
_symmetry.space_group_name_H-M   'P 1'
#
loop_
_entity.id
_entity.type
_entity.pdbx_description
1 polymer ?
#
loop_
_entity_poly.entity_id
_entity_poly.type
_entity_poly.pdbx_seq_one_letter_code
_entity_poly.pdbx_strand_id
1 'polypeptide(L)'
;MKPQSLIVLAAFALAACNTPAPEAQLVAPAPAPQPEAQFVAPAPAPAVADVTPSDFKMPEGDGCVGDIARYRAITDNDRAMGHVAQSVYNQINKEITVADQQCADGHEAQARATIVASRKRHGYPTNL
;
A
#
# COMPACT_ATOMS: atom_id res chain seq x y z
N MET A 1 -40.97 -25.10 -13.21
CA MET A 1 -40.59 -25.99 -14.33
C MET A 1 -39.12 -25.72 -14.65
N LYS A 2 -38.31 -26.78 -14.67
CA LYS A 2 -36.85 -26.78 -14.85
C LYS A 2 -36.53 -27.51 -16.16
N PRO A 3 -35.48 -27.10 -16.88
CA PRO A 3 -34.43 -28.05 -17.26
C PRO A 3 -33.07 -27.43 -16.86
N GLN A 4 -32.13 -28.04 -16.13
CA GLN A 4 -31.37 -29.31 -16.26
C GLN A 4 -30.61 -29.50 -17.59
N SER A 5 -29.33 -29.90 -17.44
CA SER A 5 -28.29 -30.27 -18.43
C SER A 5 -27.40 -29.10 -18.89
N LEU A 6 -26.06 -29.12 -18.81
CA LEU A 6 -25.08 -30.21 -18.73
C LEU A 6 -23.82 -29.80 -17.93
N ILE A 7 -23.25 -30.78 -17.22
CA ILE A 7 -21.89 -30.78 -16.69
C ILE A 7 -20.92 -31.11 -17.83
N VAL A 8 -19.87 -30.29 -18.03
CA VAL A 8 -18.58 -30.78 -18.54
C VAL A 8 -17.47 -30.15 -17.71
N LEU A 9 -16.80 -31.01 -16.93
CA LEU A 9 -15.51 -30.76 -16.29
C LEU A 9 -14.49 -30.37 -17.36
N ALA A 10 -13.77 -29.27 -17.14
CA ALA A 10 -12.48 -29.02 -17.79
C ALA A 10 -11.50 -28.52 -16.72
N ALA A 11 -11.04 -29.44 -15.88
CA ALA A 11 -9.87 -29.25 -15.04
C ALA A 11 -8.62 -29.28 -15.95
N PHE A 12 -8.28 -28.13 -16.54
CA PHE A 12 -7.00 -27.97 -17.23
C PHE A 12 -5.93 -27.57 -16.23
N ALA A 13 -5.14 -28.59 -15.88
CA ALA A 13 -3.69 -28.58 -15.68
C ALA A 13 -3.02 -27.31 -15.14
N LEU A 14 -2.47 -27.49 -13.93
CA LEU A 14 -1.43 -26.67 -13.31
C LEU A 14 -0.18 -26.53 -14.21
N ALA A 15 0.45 -25.36 -14.06
CA ALA A 15 1.90 -25.14 -14.02
C ALA A 15 2.74 -25.43 -15.28
N ALA A 16 3.10 -24.36 -16.00
CA ALA A 16 4.48 -24.09 -16.45
C ALA A 16 4.55 -22.80 -17.30
N CYS A 17 4.73 -21.63 -16.67
CA CYS A 17 5.19 -20.41 -17.35
C CYS A 17 6.18 -19.60 -16.48
N ASN A 18 6.99 -20.25 -15.64
CA ASN A 18 8.07 -19.54 -14.95
C ASN A 18 9.40 -20.27 -15.18
N THR A 19 9.92 -20.09 -16.40
CA THR A 19 11.26 -20.53 -16.78
C THR A 19 12.20 -19.34 -16.61
N PRO A 20 13.06 -19.29 -15.58
CA PRO A 20 14.16 -18.33 -15.57
C PRO A 20 15.15 -18.73 -16.68
N ALA A 21 15.34 -17.83 -17.65
CA ALA A 21 16.37 -17.98 -18.65
C ALA A 21 17.76 -17.92 -17.99
N PRO A 22 18.75 -18.72 -18.42
CA PRO A 22 20.11 -18.57 -17.94
C PRO A 22 20.66 -17.26 -18.50
N GLU A 23 21.00 -16.33 -17.61
CA GLU A 23 21.76 -15.13 -17.94
C GLU A 23 23.12 -15.58 -18.50
N ALA A 24 23.27 -15.45 -19.81
CA ALA A 24 24.57 -15.49 -20.45
C ALA A 24 25.42 -14.40 -19.81
N GLN A 25 26.41 -14.83 -19.01
CA GLN A 25 27.46 -13.97 -18.49
C GLN A 25 28.20 -13.34 -19.68
N LEU A 26 27.76 -12.14 -20.04
CA LEU A 26 28.51 -11.25 -20.92
C LEU A 26 29.73 -10.78 -20.12
N VAL A 27 30.86 -11.46 -20.34
CA VAL A 27 32.17 -10.98 -19.92
C VAL A 27 32.38 -9.64 -20.64
N ALA A 28 32.33 -8.54 -19.88
CA ALA A 28 32.63 -7.23 -20.41
C ALA A 28 34.10 -7.15 -20.85
N PRO A 29 34.42 -6.56 -22.01
CA PRO A 29 35.81 -6.32 -22.38
C PRO A 29 36.47 -5.32 -21.43
N ALA A 30 37.78 -5.46 -21.24
CA ALA A 30 38.58 -4.63 -20.35
C ALA A 30 38.41 -3.13 -20.65
N PRO A 31 38.29 -2.27 -19.62
CA PRO A 31 38.13 -0.84 -19.83
C PRO A 31 39.43 -0.20 -20.34
N ALA A 32 39.31 0.67 -21.33
CA ALA A 32 40.39 1.55 -21.79
C ALA A 32 40.83 2.51 -20.67
N PRO A 33 42.11 2.92 -20.63
CA PRO A 33 42.62 3.81 -19.58
C PRO A 33 41.87 5.14 -19.60
N GLN A 34 41.19 5.46 -18.50
CA GLN A 34 40.50 6.72 -18.27
C GLN A 34 41.49 7.76 -17.73
N PRO A 35 41.34 9.06 -18.04
CA PRO A 35 42.15 10.12 -17.44
C PRO A 35 41.99 10.13 -15.92
N GLU A 36 43.07 10.34 -15.19
CA GLU A 36 43.12 10.35 -13.72
C GLU A 36 42.20 11.46 -13.16
N ALA A 37 40.99 11.07 -12.74
CA ALA A 37 40.10 11.94 -11.99
C ALA A 37 40.63 12.07 -10.57
N GLN A 38 41.02 13.28 -10.19
CA GLN A 38 41.44 13.63 -8.84
C GLN A 38 40.30 13.33 -7.85
N PHE A 39 40.58 12.50 -6.85
CA PHE A 39 39.64 12.15 -5.79
C PHE A 39 39.38 13.38 -4.91
N VAL A 40 38.22 14.02 -5.10
CA VAL A 40 37.68 14.99 -4.14
C VAL A 40 36.86 14.22 -3.12
N ALA A 41 37.17 14.38 -1.83
CA ALA A 41 36.45 13.73 -0.74
C ALA A 41 34.94 14.04 -0.80
N PRO A 42 34.04 13.07 -0.49
CA PRO A 42 32.62 13.32 -0.49
C PRO A 42 32.25 14.37 0.57
N ALA A 43 31.45 15.36 0.16
CA ALA A 43 30.87 16.32 1.09
C ALA A 43 30.00 15.59 2.14
N PRO A 44 29.94 16.08 3.40
CA PRO A 44 29.09 15.48 4.41
C PRO A 44 27.62 15.52 3.95
N ALA A 45 26.94 14.38 4.06
CA ALA A 45 25.52 14.26 3.75
C ALA A 45 24.71 15.19 4.66
N PRO A 46 23.62 15.82 4.16
CA PRO A 46 22.74 16.63 4.99
C PRO A 46 22.15 15.75 6.10
N ALA A 47 22.16 16.24 7.33
CA ALA A 47 21.51 15.59 8.45
C ALA A 47 19.99 15.54 8.18
N VAL A 48 19.44 14.34 8.11
CA VAL A 48 17.99 14.14 8.14
C VAL A 48 17.52 14.45 9.56
N ALA A 49 16.78 15.55 9.73
CA ALA A 49 16.11 15.82 10.98
C ALA A 49 14.94 14.85 11.13
N ASP A 50 14.90 14.10 12.22
CA ASP A 50 13.71 13.30 12.59
C ASP A 50 12.55 14.26 12.86
N VAL A 51 11.65 14.37 11.89
CA VAL A 51 10.46 15.24 11.96
C VAL A 51 9.31 14.59 12.74
N THR A 52 9.45 13.33 13.14
CA THR A 52 8.43 12.59 13.90
C THR A 52 8.67 12.78 15.40
N PRO A 53 7.71 13.33 16.16
CA PRO A 53 7.83 13.43 17.62
C PRO A 53 8.06 12.06 18.26
N SER A 54 8.93 11.99 19.27
CA SER A 54 9.28 10.74 19.97
C SER A 54 8.07 10.03 20.61
N ASP A 55 7.01 10.78 20.92
CA ASP A 55 5.78 10.26 21.51
C ASP A 55 4.72 9.87 20.47
N PHE A 56 4.99 10.06 19.17
CA PHE A 56 4.07 9.59 18.13
C PHE A 56 3.98 8.06 18.16
N LYS A 57 2.75 7.55 18.15
CA LYS A 57 2.43 6.12 18.05
C LYS A 57 1.34 5.97 17.00
N MET A 58 1.63 5.18 15.98
CA MET A 58 0.60 4.79 15.02
C MET A 58 -0.34 3.80 15.71
N PRO A 59 -1.66 3.85 15.46
CA PRO A 59 -2.57 2.84 15.98
C PRO A 59 -2.11 1.43 15.61
N GLU A 60 -1.96 0.59 16.62
CA GLU A 60 -1.62 -0.82 16.50
C GLU A 60 -2.88 -1.67 16.28
N GLY A 61 -2.70 -2.91 15.82
CA GLY A 61 -3.78 -3.87 15.60
C GLY A 61 -3.81 -4.44 14.18
N ASP A 62 -4.34 -5.65 14.08
CA ASP A 62 -4.48 -6.40 12.83
C ASP A 62 -5.93 -6.36 12.32
N GLY A 63 -6.12 -6.85 11.09
CA GLY A 63 -7.45 -6.99 10.49
C GLY A 63 -8.16 -5.65 10.28
N CYS A 64 -9.49 -5.68 10.27
CA CYS A 64 -10.27 -4.48 9.95
C CYS A 64 -10.11 -3.37 11.00
N VAL A 65 -9.95 -3.70 12.29
CA VAL A 65 -9.79 -2.70 13.36
C VAL A 65 -8.52 -1.88 13.13
N GLY A 66 -7.39 -2.55 12.86
CA GLY A 66 -6.11 -1.91 12.59
C GLY A 66 -6.14 -1.03 11.34
N ASP A 67 -6.72 -1.54 10.24
CA ASP A 67 -6.83 -0.81 8.98
C ASP A 67 -7.64 0.49 9.11
N ILE A 68 -8.75 0.41 9.87
CA ILE A 68 -9.62 1.56 10.12
C ILE A 68 -8.91 2.58 11.01
N ALA A 69 -8.30 2.13 12.12
CA ALA A 69 -7.61 3.01 13.05
C ALA A 69 -6.46 3.76 12.37
N ARG A 70 -5.67 3.08 11.53
CA ARG A 70 -4.63 3.71 10.71
C ARG A 70 -5.19 4.75 9.74
N TYR A 71 -6.28 4.43 9.04
CA TYR A 71 -6.86 5.37 8.09
C TYR A 71 -7.36 6.64 8.78
N ARG A 72 -8.04 6.49 9.92
CA ARG A 72 -8.46 7.62 10.77
C ARG A 72 -7.30 8.52 11.12
N ALA A 73 -6.23 7.95 11.69
CA ALA A 73 -5.07 8.71 12.13
C ALA A 73 -4.43 9.52 10.99
N ILE A 74 -4.30 8.93 9.79
CA ILE A 74 -3.79 9.62 8.60
C ILE A 74 -4.71 10.80 8.24
N THR A 75 -6.01 10.56 8.13
CA THR A 75 -6.98 11.58 7.70
C THR A 75 -7.16 12.71 8.73
N ASP A 76 -7.03 12.39 10.02
CA ASP A 76 -7.05 13.35 11.12
C ASP A 76 -5.82 14.26 11.07
N ASN A 77 -4.64 13.67 10.83
CA ASN A 77 -3.41 14.43 10.65
C ASN A 77 -3.51 15.36 9.43
N ASP A 78 -3.96 14.85 8.29
CA ASP A 78 -4.11 15.66 7.08
C ASP A 78 -5.14 16.79 7.25
N ARG A 79 -6.19 16.56 8.04
CA ARG A 79 -7.13 17.63 8.40
C ARG A 79 -6.46 18.68 9.30
N ALA A 80 -5.70 18.26 10.30
CA ALA A 80 -4.97 19.14 11.21
C ALA A 80 -3.90 19.98 10.50
N MET A 81 -3.22 19.39 9.51
CA MET A 81 -2.20 20.05 8.69
C MET A 81 -2.79 20.91 7.56
N GLY A 82 -4.11 20.85 7.35
CA GLY A 82 -4.79 21.62 6.30
C GLY A 82 -4.67 21.05 4.89
N HIS A 83 -4.17 19.81 4.74
CA HIS A 83 -4.09 19.10 3.46
C HIS A 83 -5.48 18.67 2.95
N VAL A 84 -6.44 18.50 3.87
CA VAL A 84 -7.80 18.06 3.57
C VAL A 84 -8.83 19.10 4.01
N ALA A 85 -9.74 19.44 3.09
CA ALA A 85 -10.87 20.30 3.38
C ALA A 85 -11.87 19.63 4.36
N GLN A 86 -12.50 20.42 5.23
CA GLN A 86 -13.45 19.89 6.23
C GLN A 86 -14.57 19.03 5.62
N SER A 87 -15.09 19.41 4.45
CA SER A 87 -16.14 18.66 3.76
C SER A 87 -15.68 17.26 3.34
N VAL A 88 -14.47 17.14 2.81
CA VAL A 88 -13.86 15.86 2.40
C VAL A 88 -13.57 15.00 3.62
N TYR A 89 -12.99 15.59 4.67
CA TYR A 89 -12.76 14.91 5.95
C TYR A 89 -14.07 14.34 6.53
N ASN A 90 -15.14 15.14 6.54
CA ASN A 90 -16.46 14.69 7.01
C ASN A 90 -17.03 13.54 6.17
N GLN A 91 -16.79 13.53 4.86
CA GLN A 91 -17.19 12.44 3.99
C GLN A 91 -16.41 11.16 4.30
N ILE A 92 -15.08 11.26 4.42
CA ILE A 92 -14.21 10.15 4.80
C ILE A 92 -14.65 9.55 6.14
N ASN A 93 -14.94 10.38 7.15
CA ASN A 93 -15.39 9.90 8.46
C ASN A 93 -16.71 9.13 8.41
N LYS A 94 -17.66 9.51 7.55
CA LYS A 94 -18.89 8.72 7.35
C LYS A 94 -18.59 7.35 6.77
N GLU A 95 -17.69 7.27 5.79
CA GLU A 95 -17.28 6.01 5.17
C GLU A 95 -16.54 5.11 6.17
N ILE A 96 -15.70 5.71 7.01
CA ILE A 96 -15.02 5.03 8.12
C ILE A 96 -16.02 4.48 9.15
N THR A 97 -17.05 5.24 9.53
CA THR A 97 -18.10 4.75 10.46
C THR A 97 -18.83 3.52 9.90
N VAL A 98 -19.07 3.49 8.59
CA VAL A 98 -19.66 2.30 7.93
C VAL A 98 -18.73 1.11 8.01
N ALA A 99 -17.42 1.30 7.76
CA ALA A 99 -16.44 0.22 7.90
C ALA A 99 -16.32 -0.28 9.35
N ASP A 100 -16.41 0.62 10.32
CA ASP A 100 -16.41 0.29 11.75
C ASP A 100 -17.57 -0.61 12.14
N GLN A 101 -18.79 -0.26 11.69
CA GLN A 101 -19.97 -1.10 11.93
C GLN A 101 -19.80 -2.47 11.28
N GLN A 102 -19.37 -2.53 10.03
CA GLN A 102 -19.09 -3.80 9.35
C GLN A 102 -18.05 -4.64 10.10
N CYS A 103 -16.99 -4.01 10.62
CA CYS A 103 -15.95 -4.69 11.39
C CYS A 103 -16.49 -5.22 12.72
N ALA A 104 -17.26 -4.40 13.46
CA ALA A 104 -17.89 -4.79 14.72
C ALA A 104 -18.92 -5.92 14.54
N ASP A 105 -19.59 -5.98 13.40
CA ASP A 105 -20.54 -7.03 13.04
C ASP A 105 -19.85 -8.33 12.56
N GLY A 106 -18.51 -8.36 12.50
CA GLY A 106 -17.72 -9.50 12.02
C GLY A 106 -17.55 -9.60 10.50
N HIS A 107 -18.00 -8.60 9.74
CA HIS A 107 -17.86 -8.52 8.28
C HIS A 107 -16.49 -7.96 7.87
N GLU A 108 -15.40 -8.57 8.32
CA GLU A 108 -14.06 -7.98 8.18
C GLU A 108 -13.65 -7.66 6.74
N ALA A 109 -13.91 -8.60 5.80
CA ALA A 109 -13.54 -8.41 4.40
C ALA A 109 -14.28 -7.22 3.77
N GLN A 110 -15.54 -7.00 4.16
CA GLN A 110 -16.35 -5.89 3.69
C GLN A 110 -15.86 -4.57 4.29
N ALA A 111 -15.51 -4.55 5.58
CA ALA A 111 -14.92 -3.39 6.25
C ALA A 111 -13.63 -2.94 5.55
N ARG A 112 -12.71 -3.88 5.31
CA ARG A 112 -11.46 -3.60 4.58
C ARG A 112 -11.71 -3.10 3.15
N ALA A 113 -12.65 -3.73 2.42
CA ALA A 113 -13.01 -3.28 1.07
C ALA A 113 -13.58 -1.85 1.08
N THR A 114 -14.38 -1.51 2.08
CA THR A 114 -14.94 -0.16 2.27
C THR A 114 -13.84 0.86 2.50
N ILE A 115 -12.86 0.54 3.34
CA ILE A 115 -11.68 1.37 3.60
C ILE A 115 -10.83 1.56 2.35
N VAL A 116 -10.50 0.48 1.62
CA VAL A 116 -9.75 0.56 0.35
C VAL A 116 -10.50 1.42 -0.67
N ALA A 117 -11.82 1.25 -0.80
CA ALA A 117 -12.63 2.04 -1.70
C ALA A 117 -12.64 3.53 -1.32
N SER A 118 -12.69 3.85 -0.02
CA SER A 118 -12.55 5.22 0.48
C SER A 118 -11.20 5.80 0.12
N ARG A 119 -10.10 5.11 0.47
CA ARG A 119 -8.74 5.54 0.15
C ARG A 119 -8.59 5.87 -1.34
N LYS A 120 -9.07 4.96 -2.21
CA LYS A 120 -9.06 5.15 -3.67
C LYS A 120 -9.84 6.39 -4.12
N ARG A 121 -11.03 6.65 -3.57
CA ARG A 121 -11.85 7.82 -3.93
C ARG A 121 -11.18 9.14 -3.55
N HIS A 122 -10.44 9.15 -2.44
CA HIS A 122 -9.86 10.36 -1.85
C HIS A 122 -8.35 10.52 -2.10
N GLY A 123 -7.76 9.65 -2.94
CA GLY A 123 -6.37 9.76 -3.36
C GLY A 123 -5.32 9.22 -2.37
N TYR A 124 -5.74 8.45 -1.37
CA TYR A 124 -4.83 7.80 -0.44
C TYR A 124 -4.29 6.46 -1.01
N PRO A 125 -3.06 6.05 -0.66
CA PRO A 125 -2.54 4.73 -0.99
C PRO A 125 -3.44 3.60 -0.47
N THR A 126 -3.62 2.55 -1.26
CA THR A 126 -4.50 1.41 -0.92
C THR A 126 -3.77 0.19 -0.39
N ASN A 127 -2.44 0.25 -0.26
CA ASN A 127 -1.55 -0.88 0.03
C ASN A 127 -0.62 -0.62 1.23
N LEU A 128 -1.16 -0.02 2.30
CA LEU A 128 -0.43 0.25 3.54
C LEU A 128 -0.17 -1.01 4.37
#